data_AF-A0A520QUA5-F1
#
_entry.id   AF-A0A520QUA5-F1
#
_cell.length_a   1.000
_cell.length_b   1.000
_cell.length_c   1.000
_cell.angle_alpha   90.00
_cell.angle_beta   90.00
_cell.angle_gamma   90.00
#
_symmetry.space_group_name_H-M   'P 1'
#
loop_
_entity.id
_entity.type
_entity.pdbx_description
1 polymer ?
#
loop_
_entity_poly.entity_id
_entity_poly.type
_entity_poly.pdbx_seq_one_letter_code
_entity_poly.pdbx_strand_id
1 'polypeptide(L)'
;ECAVLGIADKLKGQLPIGLVVLKAGVEKDNQTISNECIKMVRNKIGPVAAFKVVIVIKRLPKTRSGKILRGTIRKIADKEEYKMPATIDDPKILDEIKQDLIENNILK
;
A
#
# COMPACT_ATOMS: atom_id res chain seq x y z
N GLU A 1 -6.75 -5.46 -7.63
CA GLU A 1 -7.34 -5.10 -6.32
C GLU A 1 -6.51 -4.00 -5.66
N CYS A 2 -6.96 -3.39 -4.55
CA CYS A 2 -6.19 -2.32 -3.92
C CYS A 2 -6.44 -2.17 -2.41
N ALA A 3 -5.50 -1.51 -1.73
CA ALA A 3 -5.62 -1.07 -0.35
C ALA A 3 -5.09 0.35 -0.20
N VAL A 4 -5.75 1.18 0.60
CA VAL A 4 -5.25 2.51 1.00
C VAL A 4 -5.01 2.50 2.50
N LEU A 5 -3.89 3.07 2.92
CA LEU A 5 -3.50 3.21 4.32
C LEU A 5 -2.92 4.60 4.57
N GLY A 6 -3.10 5.11 5.79
CA GLY A 6 -2.46 6.33 6.26
C GLY A 6 -1.16 6.00 6.97
N ILE A 7 -0.04 6.50 6.45
CA ILE A 7 1.29 6.41 7.08
C ILE A 7 1.58 7.69 7.87
N ALA A 8 2.42 7.61 8.90
CA ALA A 8 2.81 8.76 9.71
C ALA A 8 3.58 9.79 8.88
N ASP A 9 3.19 11.06 9.00
CA ASP A 9 3.87 12.21 8.40
C ASP A 9 4.05 13.31 9.44
N LYS A 10 5.25 13.88 9.54
CA LYS A 10 5.60 14.86 10.58
C LYS A 10 4.82 16.17 10.46
N LEU A 11 4.36 16.54 9.27
CA LEU A 11 3.70 17.82 9.02
C LEU A 11 2.17 17.68 8.97
N LYS A 12 1.69 16.57 8.42
CA LYS A 12 0.27 16.34 8.16
C LYS A 12 -0.37 15.35 9.12
N GLY A 13 0.39 14.79 10.05
CA GLY A 13 -0.01 13.70 10.93
C GLY A 13 -0.06 12.38 10.18
N GLN A 14 -0.89 12.29 9.13
CA GLN A 14 -0.99 11.13 8.26
C GLN A 14 -0.98 11.49 6.77
N LEU A 15 -0.39 10.62 5.96
CA LEU A 15 -0.45 10.68 4.50
C LEU A 15 -1.06 9.39 3.92
N PRO A 16 -2.03 9.47 3.01
CA PRO A 16 -2.57 8.28 2.38
C PRO A 16 -1.64 7.77 1.27
N ILE A 17 -1.36 6.48 1.31
CA ILE A 17 -0.66 5.75 0.25
C ILE A 17 -1.55 4.64 -0.30
N GLY A 18 -1.46 4.38 -1.60
CA GLY A 18 -2.18 3.31 -2.28
C GLY A 18 -1.27 2.13 -2.58
N LEU A 19 -1.75 0.93 -2.31
CA LEU A 19 -1.16 -0.32 -2.78
C LEU A 19 -2.10 -0.92 -3.81
N VAL A 20 -1.59 -1.24 -5.00
CA VAL A 20 -2.40 -1.78 -6.09
C VAL A 20 -1.82 -3.08 -6.61
N VAL A 21 -2.69 -4.05 -6.87
CA VAL A 21 -2.36 -5.32 -7.51
C VAL A 21 -3.03 -5.34 -8.88
N LEU A 22 -2.21 -5.52 -9.90
CA LEU A 22 -2.66 -5.54 -11.29
C LEU A 22 -3.29 -6.89 -11.65
N LYS A 23 -4.14 -6.89 -12.67
CA LYS A 23 -4.57 -8.14 -13.30
C LYS A 23 -3.44 -8.70 -14.16
N ALA A 24 -3.49 -10.00 -14.45
CA ALA A 24 -2.55 -10.62 -15.38
C ALA A 24 -2.64 -9.96 -16.77
N GLY A 25 -1.50 -9.88 -17.47
CA GLY A 25 -1.42 -9.35 -18.83
C GLY A 25 -1.42 -7.82 -18.94
N VAL A 26 -1.16 -7.09 -17.85
CA VAL A 26 -0.93 -5.64 -17.93
C VAL A 26 0.50 -5.37 -18.40
N GLU A 27 0.63 -4.76 -19.57
CA GLU A 27 1.93 -4.41 -20.18
C GLU A 27 2.38 -2.98 -19.87
N LYS A 28 1.47 -2.15 -19.35
CA LYS A 28 1.77 -0.77 -18.96
C LYS A 28 2.74 -0.78 -17.77
N ASP A 29 3.72 0.11 -17.80
CA ASP A 29 4.71 0.21 -16.73
C ASP A 29 4.10 0.69 -15.42
N ASN A 30 4.70 0.27 -14.31
CA ASN A 30 4.20 0.55 -12.97
C ASN A 30 4.16 2.05 -12.65
N GLN A 31 5.12 2.83 -13.16
CA GLN A 31 5.19 4.27 -12.88
C GLN A 31 4.03 5.02 -13.55
N THR A 32 3.72 4.69 -14.80
CA THR A 32 2.58 5.26 -15.52
C THR A 32 1.28 4.88 -14.81
N ILE A 33 1.11 3.64 -14.38
CA ILE A 33 -0.08 3.21 -13.63
C ILE A 33 -0.22 3.99 -12.31
N SER A 34 0.85 4.10 -11.53
CA SER A 34 0.85 4.84 -10.27
C SER A 34 0.45 6.31 -10.49
N ASN A 35 1.01 6.97 -11.52
CA ASN A 35 0.70 8.35 -11.87
C ASN A 35 -0.77 8.52 -12.29
N GLU A 36 -1.30 7.60 -13.09
CA GLU A 36 -2.72 7.60 -13.49
C GLU A 36 -3.65 7.42 -12.30
N CYS A 37 -3.33 6.53 -11.36
CA CYS A 37 -4.09 6.35 -10.12
C CYS A 37 -4.10 7.63 -9.27
N ILE A 38 -2.94 8.28 -9.10
CA ILE A 38 -2.83 9.56 -8.38
C ILE A 38 -3.70 10.64 -9.03
N LYS A 39 -3.58 10.78 -10.36
CA LYS A 39 -4.38 11.75 -11.14
C LYS A 39 -5.87 11.46 -11.02
N MET A 40 -6.26 10.21 -11.08
CA MET A 40 -7.66 9.80 -10.95
C MET A 40 -8.23 10.17 -9.57
N VAL A 41 -7.51 9.90 -8.48
CA VAL A 41 -7.96 10.25 -7.12
C VAL A 41 -8.04 11.78 -6.97
N ARG A 42 -7.04 12.50 -7.47
CA ARG A 42 -7.05 13.98 -7.47
C ARG A 42 -8.26 14.54 -8.22
N ASN A 43 -8.63 13.95 -9.35
CA ASN A 43 -9.78 14.42 -10.14
C ASN A 43 -11.12 14.07 -9.51
N LYS A 44 -11.25 12.89 -8.88
CA LYS A 44 -12.52 12.42 -8.32
C LYS A 44 -12.80 12.91 -6.91
N ILE A 45 -11.78 12.99 -6.06
CA ILE A 45 -11.91 13.39 -4.64
C ILE A 45 -11.42 14.82 -4.43
N GLY A 46 -10.48 15.29 -5.25
CA GLY A 46 -9.90 16.61 -5.13
C GLY A 46 -8.51 16.62 -4.48
N PRO A 47 -7.84 17.78 -4.49
CA PRO A 47 -6.51 17.94 -3.91
C PRO A 47 -6.48 17.72 -2.39
N VAL A 48 -7.62 17.87 -1.71
CA VAL A 48 -7.78 17.66 -0.27
C VAL A 48 -7.40 16.24 0.17
N ALA A 49 -7.54 15.25 -0.72
CA ALA A 49 -7.16 13.87 -0.43
C ALA A 49 -5.67 13.69 -0.16
N ALA A 50 -4.82 14.64 -0.58
CA ALA A 50 -3.36 14.58 -0.43
C ALA A 50 -2.72 13.25 -0.90
N PHE A 51 -3.38 12.52 -1.80
CA PHE A 51 -2.97 11.22 -2.30
C PHE A 51 -1.88 11.38 -3.35
N LYS A 52 -0.66 10.98 -3.01
CA LYS A 52 0.54 11.24 -3.82
C LYS A 52 1.39 10.01 -4.10
N VAL A 53 1.12 8.89 -3.43
CA VAL A 53 1.94 7.69 -3.52
C VAL A 53 1.04 6.52 -3.87
N VAL A 54 1.41 5.82 -4.93
CA VAL A 54 0.84 4.52 -5.31
C VAL A 54 1.99 3.57 -5.59
N ILE A 55 1.93 2.41 -4.99
CA ILE A 55 2.91 1.33 -5.16
C ILE A 55 2.19 0.16 -5.81
N VAL A 56 2.73 -0.30 -6.94
CA VAL A 56 2.30 -1.55 -7.55
C VAL A 56 3.00 -2.68 -6.82
N ILE A 57 2.22 -3.58 -6.24
CA ILE A 57 2.70 -4.70 -5.44
C ILE A 57 2.22 -6.03 -6.05
N LYS A 58 2.93 -7.10 -5.73
CA LYS A 58 2.60 -8.44 -6.25
C LYS A 58 1.26 -8.96 -5.71
N ARG A 59 1.00 -8.80 -4.42
CA ARG A 59 -0.19 -9.29 -3.71
C ARG A 59 -0.36 -8.61 -2.36
N LEU A 60 -1.61 -8.50 -1.89
CA LEU A 60 -1.93 -7.94 -0.57
C LEU A 60 -1.94 -9.03 0.51
N PRO A 61 -1.44 -8.75 1.73
CA PRO A 61 -1.52 -9.69 2.84
C PRO A 61 -2.97 -9.83 3.30
N LYS A 62 -3.48 -11.06 3.34
CA LYS A 62 -4.87 -11.33 3.65
C LYS A 62 -4.99 -12.37 4.75
N THR A 63 -6.15 -12.38 5.41
CA THR A 63 -6.54 -13.53 6.21
C THR A 63 -6.99 -14.67 5.30
N ARG A 64 -7.10 -15.88 5.85
CA ARG A 64 -7.71 -17.04 5.16
C ARG A 64 -9.14 -16.79 4.66
N SER A 65 -9.84 -15.78 5.20
CA SER A 65 -11.16 -15.32 4.75
C SER A 65 -11.11 -14.18 3.73
N GLY A 66 -9.91 -13.78 3.27
CA GLY A 66 -9.72 -12.74 2.26
C GLY A 66 -9.68 -11.30 2.79
N LYS A 67 -9.74 -11.08 4.12
CA LYS A 67 -9.67 -9.73 4.70
C LYS A 67 -8.25 -9.18 4.56
N ILE A 68 -8.12 -8.02 3.92
CA ILE A 68 -6.83 -7.31 3.79
C ILE A 68 -6.37 -6.83 5.17
N LEU A 69 -5.12 -7.16 5.52
CA LEU A 69 -4.48 -6.83 6.80
C LEU A 69 -3.91 -5.40 6.83
N ARG A 70 -4.75 -4.40 6.52
CA ARG A 70 -4.32 -2.98 6.42
C ARG A 70 -3.61 -2.46 7.66
N GLY A 71 -4.05 -2.87 8.86
CA GLY A 71 -3.44 -2.46 10.12
C GLY A 71 -2.00 -2.97 10.26
N THR A 72 -1.72 -4.20 9.83
CA THR A 72 -0.37 -4.76 9.84
C THR A 72 0.53 -4.04 8.85
N ILE A 73 0.03 -3.76 7.63
CA ILE A 73 0.76 -2.99 6.61
C ILE A 73 1.13 -1.61 7.15
N ARG A 74 0.18 -0.91 7.79
CA ARG A 74 0.43 0.41 8.39
C ARG A 74 1.54 0.36 9.44
N LYS A 75 1.48 -0.61 10.36
CA LYS A 75 2.53 -0.78 11.38
C LYS A 75 3.91 -1.04 10.77
N ILE A 76 3.99 -1.84 9.71
CA ILE A 76 5.24 -2.05 8.98
C ILE A 76 5.76 -0.74 8.40
N ALA A 77 4.90 0.05 7.73
CA ALA A 77 5.27 1.34 7.15
C ALA A 77 5.71 2.37 8.21
N ASP A 78 5.07 2.36 9.39
CA ASP A 78 5.35 3.28 10.49
C ASP A 78 6.50 2.82 11.41
N LYS A 79 7.17 1.69 11.10
CA LYS A 79 8.19 1.04 11.95
C LYS A 79 7.70 0.69 13.36
N GLU A 80 6.42 0.40 13.51
CA GLU A 80 5.82 0.00 14.78
C GLU A 80 5.90 -1.52 14.97
N GLU A 81 5.97 -1.94 16.23
CA GLU A 81 5.84 -3.36 16.57
C GLU A 81 4.47 -3.91 16.17
N TYR A 82 4.49 -5.06 15.50
CA TYR A 82 3.29 -5.80 15.12
C TYR A 82 3.44 -7.27 15.47
N LYS A 83 2.30 -7.88 15.84
CA LYS A 83 2.20 -9.34 15.97
C LYS A 83 1.70 -9.88 14.65
N MET A 84 2.35 -10.93 14.16
CA MET A 84 1.90 -11.65 12.98
C MET A 84 0.49 -12.22 13.23
N PRO A 85 -0.51 -11.87 12.41
CA PRO A 85 -1.85 -12.41 12.60
C PRO A 85 -1.87 -13.92 12.37
N ALA A 86 -2.37 -14.69 13.35
CA ALA A 86 -2.44 -16.16 13.26
C ALA A 86 -3.30 -16.66 12.07
N THR A 87 -4.20 -15.80 11.58
CA THR A 87 -5.11 -16.10 10.47
C THR A 87 -4.60 -15.64 9.11
N ILE A 88 -3.35 -15.15 9.02
CA ILE A 88 -2.73 -14.80 7.73
C ILE A 88 -2.67 -16.03 6.81
N ASP A 89 -2.87 -15.80 5.52
CA ASP A 89 -2.78 -16.83 4.48
C ASP A 89 -1.33 -17.25 4.21
N ASP A 90 -0.47 -16.28 3.93
CA ASP A 90 0.95 -16.46 3.67
C ASP A 90 1.77 -15.37 4.39
N PRO A 91 2.51 -15.75 5.46
CA PRO A 91 3.39 -14.84 6.18
C PRO A 91 4.42 -14.11 5.32
N LYS A 92 4.92 -14.74 4.25
CA LYS A 92 5.98 -14.16 3.40
C LYS A 92 5.54 -12.88 2.71
N ILE A 93 4.23 -12.67 2.55
CA ILE A 93 3.69 -11.43 1.99
C ILE A 93 4.09 -10.22 2.83
N LEU A 94 4.26 -10.37 4.15
CA LEU A 94 4.68 -9.25 4.99
C LEU A 94 6.11 -8.79 4.67
N ASP A 95 6.99 -9.74 4.33
CA ASP A 95 8.36 -9.43 3.90
C ASP A 95 8.38 -8.81 2.49
N GLU A 96 7.55 -9.32 1.56
CA GLU A 96 7.36 -8.74 0.22
C GLU A 96 6.90 -7.26 0.34
N ILE A 97 5.86 -7.01 1.15
CA ILE A 97 5.35 -5.65 1.40
C ILE A 97 6.41 -4.77 2.03
N LYS A 98 7.18 -5.28 2.99
CA LYS A 98 8.26 -4.52 3.62
C LYS A 98 9.31 -4.10 2.57
N GLN A 99 9.69 -5.02 1.67
CA GLN A 99 10.62 -4.73 0.60
C GLN A 99 10.07 -3.69 -0.38
N ASP A 100 8.80 -3.83 -0.80
CA ASP A 100 8.13 -2.86 -1.67
C ASP A 100 8.12 -1.45 -1.02
N LEU A 101 7.89 -1.36 0.29
CA LEU A 101 7.90 -0.09 1.03
C LEU A 101 9.31 0.54 1.11
N ILE A 102 10.37 -0.28 1.19
CA ILE A 102 11.77 0.18 1.19
C ILE A 102 12.15 0.72 -0.18
N GLU A 103 11.87 -0.03 -1.24
CA GLU A 103 12.19 0.36 -2.63
C GLU A 103 11.50 1.67 -3.04
N ASN A 104 10.31 1.92 -2.48
CA ASN A 104 9.54 3.13 -2.73
C ASN A 104 9.81 4.26 -1.71
N ASN A 105 10.86 4.14 -0.89
CA ASN A 105 11.28 5.15 0.09
C ASN A 105 10.22 5.53 1.14
N ILE A 106 9.25 4.64 1.39
CA ILE A 106 8.25 4.81 2.44
C ILE A 106 8.82 4.36 3.78
N LEU A 107 9.46 3.18 3.78
CA LEU A 107 10.14 2.62 4.93
C LEU A 107 11.65 2.86 4.76
N LYS A 108 12.20 3.77 5.56
CA LYS A 108 13.66 3.99 5.64
C LYS A 108 14.31 3.06 6.66
#